data_AF-A0A1G6YA14-F1
#
_entry.id   AF-A0A1G6YA14-F1
#
_cell.length_a   1.000
_cell.length_b   1.000
_cell.length_c   1.000
_cell.angle_alpha   90.00
_cell.angle_beta   90.00
_cell.angle_gamma   90.00
#
_symmetry.space_group_name_H-M   'P 1'
#
loop_
_entity.id
_entity.type
_entity.pdbx_description
1 polymer ?
#
loop_
_entity_poly.entity_id
_entity_poly.type
_entity_poly.pdbx_seq_one_letter_code
_entity_poly.pdbx_strand_id
1 'polypeptide(L)'
;MTTPEQKPPKDTQAYVLTKSDIDNTPETKHIHQFNEHAIRHTVSLSDIVGLTKFGLHLVRVEAGDETTTHHYHEESDEFIYVLSGELSLRYGDEYYELSAGDFVGFPAHGAAHSMRNESDADATYLMGGSRPPIDITLYPEIDRKMYKIHGKKEYVDMEDLGEV
;
A
#
# COMPACT_ATOMS: atom_id res chain seq x y z
N MET A 1 47.23 1.60 -0.63
CA MET A 1 45.77 1.60 -0.88
C MET A 1 45.11 1.41 0.47
N THR A 2 44.52 2.47 1.03
CA THR A 2 43.83 2.43 2.32
C THR A 2 42.48 1.76 2.14
N THR A 3 42.23 0.70 2.90
CA THR A 3 40.92 0.04 3.01
C THR A 3 39.86 1.10 3.34
N PRO A 4 38.69 1.10 2.66
CA PRO A 4 37.59 1.98 3.05
C PRO A 4 37.24 1.70 4.52
N GLU A 5 37.28 2.75 5.32
CA GLU A 5 36.92 2.71 6.73
C GLU A 5 35.49 2.17 6.85
N GLN A 6 35.33 1.01 7.50
CA GLN A 6 34.00 0.45 7.77
C GLN A 6 33.25 1.45 8.65
N LYS A 7 32.20 2.04 8.10
CA LYS A 7 31.27 2.90 8.86
C LYS A 7 30.78 2.07 10.07
N PRO A 8 30.78 2.63 11.29
CA PRO A 8 30.37 1.87 12.48
C PRO A 8 28.97 1.29 12.24
N PRO A 9 28.70 0.06 12.72
CA PRO A 9 27.38 -0.54 12.59
C PRO A 9 26.35 0.42 13.18
N LYS A 10 25.30 0.71 12.40
CA LYS A 10 24.18 1.52 12.88
C LYS A 10 23.60 0.83 14.12
N ASP A 11 23.18 1.62 15.11
CA ASP A 11 22.45 1.11 16.28
C ASP A 11 21.28 0.23 15.81
N THR A 12 21.39 -1.06 16.05
CA THR A 12 20.42 -2.04 15.57
C THR A 12 19.09 -1.93 16.29
N GLN A 13 19.06 -1.30 17.47
CA GLN A 13 17.83 -1.06 18.22
C GLN A 13 16.85 -0.19 17.41
N ALA A 14 17.36 0.73 16.57
CA ALA A 14 16.54 1.55 15.67
C ALA A 14 15.81 0.74 14.58
N TYR A 15 16.13 -0.55 14.41
CA TYR A 15 15.48 -1.45 13.45
C TYR A 15 14.46 -2.39 14.09
N VAL A 16 14.23 -2.28 15.39
CA VAL A 16 13.32 -3.15 16.13
C VAL A 16 12.13 -2.34 16.62
N LEU A 17 10.94 -2.73 16.17
CA LEU A 17 9.67 -2.24 16.71
C LEU A 17 9.00 -3.39 17.45
N THR A 18 8.86 -3.23 18.76
CA THR A 18 8.04 -4.13 19.58
C THR A 18 6.56 -3.84 19.34
N LYS A 19 5.68 -4.76 19.75
CA LYS A 19 4.24 -4.48 19.76
C LYS A 19 3.90 -3.18 20.52
N SER A 20 4.56 -2.93 21.65
CA SER A 20 4.37 -1.70 22.41
C SER A 20 4.78 -0.46 21.60
N ASP A 21 5.86 -0.51 20.84
CA ASP A 21 6.28 0.62 20.00
C ASP A 21 5.24 0.90 18.91
N ILE A 22 4.73 -0.16 18.27
CA ILE A 22 3.72 -0.07 17.20
C ILE A 22 2.40 0.47 17.77
N ASP A 23 1.90 -0.10 18.88
CA ASP A 23 0.63 0.29 19.51
C ASP A 23 0.64 1.75 19.99
N ASN A 24 1.81 2.28 20.36
CA ASN A 24 1.97 3.67 20.79
C ASN A 24 2.36 4.62 19.64
N THR A 25 2.51 4.11 18.41
CA THR A 25 2.78 4.96 17.25
C THR A 25 1.47 5.53 16.71
N PRO A 26 1.34 6.87 16.60
CA PRO A 26 0.14 7.46 16.04
C PRO A 26 -0.10 7.03 14.60
N GLU A 27 -1.34 6.66 14.29
CA GLU A 27 -1.77 6.40 12.93
C GLU A 27 -1.86 7.72 12.14
N THR A 28 -1.52 7.65 10.85
CA THR A 28 -1.80 8.73 9.90
C THR A 28 -3.05 8.40 9.12
N LYS A 29 -4.06 9.29 9.14
CA LYS A 29 -5.23 9.18 8.28
C LYS A 29 -4.85 9.55 6.84
N HIS A 30 -5.07 8.63 5.92
CA HIS A 30 -4.86 8.80 4.49
C HIS A 30 -6.19 8.68 3.76
N ILE A 31 -6.49 9.68 2.92
CA ILE A 31 -7.60 9.64 1.97
C ILE A 31 -6.97 9.49 0.59
N HIS A 32 -7.42 8.51 -0.20
CA HIS A 32 -6.90 8.31 -1.55
C HIS A 32 -7.21 9.53 -2.42
N GLN A 33 -6.23 10.02 -3.17
CA GLN A 33 -6.37 11.27 -3.93
C GLN A 33 -7.47 11.27 -5.00
N PHE A 34 -8.00 10.09 -5.37
CA PHE A 34 -9.05 9.92 -6.39
C PHE A 34 -10.32 9.25 -5.85
N ASN A 35 -10.43 9.04 -4.54
CA ASN A 35 -11.62 8.45 -3.92
C ASN A 35 -11.73 8.93 -2.46
N GLU A 36 -12.73 9.76 -2.19
CA GLU A 36 -12.95 10.34 -0.86
C GLU A 36 -13.47 9.34 0.18
N HIS A 37 -14.02 8.20 -0.27
CA HIS A 37 -14.43 7.09 0.59
C HIS A 37 -13.29 6.10 0.86
N ALA A 38 -12.18 6.20 0.11
CA ALA A 38 -11.00 5.40 0.35
C ALA A 38 -10.16 6.00 1.48
N ILE A 39 -10.56 5.69 2.70
CA ILE A 39 -9.98 6.21 3.94
C ILE A 39 -9.31 5.07 4.69
N ARG A 40 -8.04 5.26 5.02
CA ARG A 40 -7.27 4.30 5.81
C ARG A 40 -6.41 4.99 6.85
N HIS A 41 -6.19 4.30 7.96
CA HIS A 41 -5.34 4.71 9.04
C HIS A 41 -4.06 3.87 9.01
N THR A 42 -2.90 4.50 8.86
CA THR A 42 -1.66 3.79 8.58
C THR A 42 -0.55 4.09 9.59
N VAL A 43 0.15 3.04 10.00
CA VAL A 43 1.49 3.12 10.60
C VAL A 43 2.50 2.53 9.62
N SER A 44 3.39 3.37 9.09
CA SER A 44 4.41 2.96 8.11
C SER A 44 5.64 2.34 8.78
N LEU A 45 5.52 1.06 9.16
CA LEU A 45 6.57 0.30 9.84
C LEU A 45 7.92 0.39 9.12
N SER A 46 7.91 0.20 7.79
CA SER A 46 9.13 0.28 6.97
C SER A 46 9.84 1.64 7.06
N ASP A 47 9.07 2.73 7.16
CA ASP A 47 9.63 4.08 7.17
C ASP A 47 10.24 4.41 8.52
N ILE A 48 9.60 3.98 9.62
CA ILE A 48 10.11 4.15 10.99
C ILE A 48 11.50 3.53 11.13
N VAL A 49 11.71 2.33 10.57
CA VAL A 49 12.99 1.63 10.61
C VAL A 49 13.92 1.94 9.42
N GLY A 50 13.52 2.85 8.52
CA GLY A 50 14.37 3.33 7.42
C GLY A 50 14.58 2.35 6.26
N LEU A 51 13.66 1.42 6.02
CA LEU A 51 13.66 0.55 4.84
C LEU A 51 13.22 1.34 3.60
N THR A 52 13.98 1.18 2.51
CA THR A 52 13.80 1.97 1.29
C THR A 52 13.38 1.16 0.07
N LYS A 53 13.51 -0.17 0.11
CA LYS A 53 13.30 -1.05 -1.05
C LYS A 53 11.86 -1.54 -1.19
N PHE A 54 11.11 -1.54 -0.10
CA PHE A 54 9.70 -1.89 -0.05
C PHE A 54 9.01 -1.07 1.04
N GLY A 55 7.71 -0.89 0.90
CA GLY A 55 6.82 -0.43 1.95
C GLY A 55 6.29 -1.61 2.76
N LEU A 56 6.12 -1.42 4.06
CA LEU A 56 5.31 -2.29 4.90
C LEU A 56 4.57 -1.41 5.89
N HIS A 57 3.25 -1.57 5.89
CA HIS A 57 2.32 -0.71 6.58
C HIS A 57 1.37 -1.57 7.41
N LEU A 58 1.16 -1.20 8.67
CA LEU A 58 0.00 -1.65 9.42
C LEU A 58 -1.14 -0.70 9.08
N VAL A 59 -2.25 -1.25 8.60
CA VAL A 59 -3.36 -0.46 8.08
C VAL A 59 -4.65 -0.88 8.79
N ARG A 60 -5.40 0.11 9.27
CA ARG A 60 -6.76 -0.04 9.78
C ARG A 60 -7.73 0.70 8.87
N VAL A 61 -8.89 0.09 8.64
CA VAL A 61 -9.98 0.65 7.83
C VAL A 61 -11.26 0.54 8.64
N GLU A 62 -11.95 1.67 8.77
CA GLU A 62 -13.19 1.77 9.55
C GLU A 62 -14.36 1.11 8.81
N ALA A 63 -15.40 0.75 9.54
CA ALA A 63 -16.63 0.21 8.97
C ALA A 63 -17.19 1.14 7.87
N GLY A 64 -17.44 0.59 6.69
CA GLY A 64 -18.01 1.29 5.53
C GLY A 64 -16.99 1.94 4.58
N ASP A 65 -15.74 2.13 5.01
CA ASP A 65 -14.67 2.77 4.24
C ASP A 65 -14.01 1.81 3.23
N GLU A 66 -13.38 2.40 2.22
CA GLU A 66 -12.61 1.70 1.20
C GLU A 66 -11.09 1.84 1.44
N THR A 67 -10.32 0.91 0.88
CA THR A 67 -8.85 0.88 1.08
C THR A 67 -8.08 1.76 0.09
N THR A 68 -8.61 1.93 -1.12
CA THR A 68 -7.95 2.56 -2.27
C THR A 68 -8.95 2.78 -3.41
N THR A 69 -8.61 3.60 -4.41
CA THR A 69 -9.30 3.57 -5.71
C THR A 69 -8.90 2.28 -6.44
N HIS A 70 -9.85 1.64 -7.14
CA HIS A 70 -9.59 0.42 -7.92
C HIS A 70 -8.42 0.61 -8.90
N HIS A 71 -7.35 -0.15 -8.73
CA HIS A 71 -6.10 0.09 -9.44
C HIS A 71 -5.20 -1.15 -9.58
N TYR A 72 -4.23 -1.07 -10.49
CA TYR A 72 -3.09 -2.00 -10.52
C TYR A 72 -1.78 -1.25 -10.81
N HIS A 73 -0.67 -1.93 -10.52
CA HIS A 73 0.68 -1.44 -10.72
C HIS A 73 1.35 -2.17 -11.89
N GLU A 74 2.13 -1.45 -12.69
CA GLU A 74 2.97 -2.07 -13.75
C GLU A 74 4.33 -2.50 -13.23
N GLU A 75 4.92 -1.81 -12.24
CA GLU A 75 6.29 -2.13 -11.77
C GLU A 75 6.35 -2.57 -10.31
N SER A 76 5.30 -2.33 -9.54
CA SER A 76 5.23 -2.72 -8.13
C SER A 76 4.44 -4.01 -7.95
N ASP A 77 5.07 -5.00 -7.30
CA ASP A 77 4.31 -6.04 -6.61
C ASP A 77 3.72 -5.44 -5.33
N GLU A 78 2.49 -5.83 -5.00
CA GLU A 78 1.81 -5.49 -3.75
C GLU A 78 1.25 -6.76 -3.11
N PHE A 79 1.03 -6.74 -1.80
CA PHE A 79 0.36 -7.80 -1.08
C PHE A 79 -0.34 -7.27 0.15
N ILE A 80 -1.29 -8.06 0.66
CA ILE A 80 -1.88 -7.88 1.97
C ILE A 80 -1.88 -9.15 2.81
N TYR A 81 -1.96 -8.98 4.12
CA TYR A 81 -2.22 -10.04 5.08
C TYR A 81 -3.20 -9.55 6.14
N VAL A 82 -4.38 -10.15 6.23
CA VAL A 82 -5.43 -9.69 7.16
C VAL A 82 -5.10 -10.15 8.58
N LEU A 83 -5.11 -9.21 9.53
CA LEU A 83 -4.81 -9.47 10.94
C LEU A 83 -6.08 -9.62 11.78
N SER A 84 -7.11 -8.83 11.49
CA SER A 84 -8.41 -8.86 12.18
C SER A 84 -9.51 -8.23 11.34
N GLY A 85 -10.77 -8.59 11.62
CA GLY A 85 -11.93 -8.10 10.88
C GLY A 85 -12.10 -8.80 9.53
N GLU A 86 -13.00 -8.25 8.71
CA GLU A 86 -13.37 -8.77 7.40
C GLU A 86 -13.24 -7.68 6.33
N LEU A 87 -12.84 -8.05 5.12
CA LEU A 87 -12.70 -7.16 3.97
C LEU A 87 -13.25 -7.82 2.73
N SER A 88 -14.09 -7.10 1.99
CA SER A 88 -14.58 -7.54 0.68
C SER A 88 -13.62 -7.03 -0.39
N LEU A 89 -12.87 -7.95 -1.00
CA LEU A 89 -11.93 -7.68 -2.08
C LEU A 89 -12.63 -7.79 -3.44
N ARG A 90 -12.52 -6.75 -4.25
CA ARG A 90 -12.71 -6.83 -5.70
C ARG A 90 -11.36 -7.00 -6.36
N TYR A 91 -11.18 -8.08 -7.13
CA TYR A 91 -9.96 -8.37 -7.88
C TYR A 91 -10.29 -8.71 -9.34
N GLY A 92 -10.07 -7.73 -10.23
CA GLY A 92 -10.61 -7.73 -11.58
C GLY A 92 -12.13 -7.69 -11.53
N ASP A 93 -12.75 -8.71 -12.13
CA ASP A 93 -14.21 -8.88 -12.15
C ASP A 93 -14.73 -9.79 -11.03
N GLU A 94 -13.82 -10.37 -10.23
CA GLU A 94 -14.14 -11.32 -9.18
C GLU A 94 -14.18 -10.67 -7.79
N TYR A 95 -14.95 -11.27 -6.89
CA TYR A 95 -15.13 -10.80 -5.52
C TYR A 95 -14.80 -11.91 -4.51
N TYR A 96 -14.11 -11.53 -3.43
CA TYR A 96 -13.65 -12.44 -2.38
C TYR A 96 -13.89 -11.81 -1.01
N GLU A 97 -14.42 -12.58 -0.07
CA GLU A 97 -14.42 -12.19 1.35
C GLU A 97 -13.12 -12.64 2.00
N LEU A 98 -12.45 -11.71 2.66
CA LEU A 98 -11.19 -11.94 3.36
C LEU A 98 -11.39 -11.82 4.86
N SER A 99 -10.69 -12.65 5.61
CA SER A 99 -10.76 -12.75 7.07
C SER A 99 -9.37 -12.89 7.67
N ALA A 100 -9.27 -12.78 8.99
CA ALA A 100 -7.99 -12.88 9.70
C ALA A 100 -7.20 -14.15 9.33
N GLY A 101 -5.97 -13.96 8.86
CA GLY A 101 -5.07 -15.03 8.41
C GLY A 101 -4.97 -15.16 6.89
N ASP A 102 -5.86 -14.53 6.13
CA ASP A 102 -5.85 -14.57 4.67
C ASP A 102 -4.73 -13.68 4.09
N PHE A 103 -4.12 -14.17 3.01
CA PHE A 103 -3.08 -13.51 2.24
C PHE A 103 -3.54 -13.31 0.81
N VAL A 104 -3.26 -12.13 0.25
CA VAL A 104 -3.49 -11.86 -1.18
C VAL A 104 -2.26 -11.18 -1.75
N GLY A 105 -1.79 -11.68 -2.89
CA GLY A 105 -0.73 -11.05 -3.68
C GLY A 105 -1.30 -10.41 -4.93
N PHE A 106 -0.78 -9.23 -5.26
CA PHE A 106 -1.09 -8.45 -6.45
C PHE A 106 0.21 -8.28 -7.25
N PRO A 107 0.52 -9.21 -8.18
CA PRO A 107 1.71 -9.10 -8.99
C PRO A 107 1.64 -7.88 -9.91
N ALA A 108 2.80 -7.30 -10.21
CA ALA A 108 2.95 -6.29 -11.25
C ALA A 108 2.34 -6.76 -12.59
N HIS A 109 1.69 -5.85 -13.31
CA HIS A 109 0.85 -6.12 -14.49
C HIS A 109 -0.33 -7.08 -14.25
N GLY A 110 -0.71 -7.31 -12.99
CA GLY A 110 -1.89 -8.08 -12.62
C GLY A 110 -3.19 -7.31 -12.84
N ALA A 111 -4.29 -7.92 -12.40
CA ALA A 111 -5.60 -7.28 -12.46
C ALA A 111 -5.75 -6.15 -11.43
N ALA A 112 -6.64 -5.20 -11.72
CA ALA A 112 -6.98 -4.13 -10.80
C ALA A 112 -7.65 -4.67 -9.54
N HIS A 113 -7.40 -4.03 -8.41
CA HIS A 113 -7.94 -4.45 -7.13
C HIS A 113 -8.30 -3.27 -6.23
N SER A 114 -9.25 -3.52 -5.35
CA SER A 114 -9.67 -2.62 -4.27
C SER A 114 -10.42 -3.43 -3.22
N MET A 115 -10.35 -3.01 -1.96
CA MET A 115 -11.13 -3.63 -0.90
C MET A 115 -12.01 -2.60 -0.18
N ARG A 116 -13.12 -3.08 0.36
CA ARG A 116 -14.02 -2.33 1.22
C ARG A 116 -14.24 -3.08 2.53
N ASN A 117 -14.37 -2.36 3.63
CA ASN A 117 -14.87 -2.94 4.87
C ASN A 117 -16.40 -2.82 4.90
N GLU A 118 -17.11 -3.88 4.56
CA GLU A 118 -18.59 -3.92 4.59
C GLU A 118 -19.15 -4.33 5.96
N SER A 119 -18.29 -4.65 6.93
CA SER A 119 -18.68 -5.06 8.27
C SER A 119 -19.03 -3.85 9.16
N ASP A 120 -19.48 -4.13 10.39
CA ASP A 120 -19.80 -3.13 11.42
C ASP A 120 -18.64 -2.85 12.40
N ALA A 121 -17.46 -3.41 12.12
CA ALA A 121 -16.27 -3.26 12.94
C ALA A 121 -15.03 -2.95 12.08
N ASP A 122 -13.99 -2.41 12.70
CA ASP A 122 -12.75 -2.10 11.98
C ASP A 122 -12.02 -3.37 11.53
N ALA A 123 -11.45 -3.32 10.33
CA ALA A 123 -10.53 -4.32 9.82
C ALA A 123 -9.09 -3.80 9.92
N THR A 124 -8.14 -4.69 10.26
CA THR A 124 -6.71 -4.38 10.30
C THR A 124 -5.93 -5.39 9.48
N TYR A 125 -4.98 -4.93 8.68
CA TYR A 125 -4.17 -5.76 7.80
C TYR A 125 -2.75 -5.18 7.63
N LEU A 126 -1.81 -6.04 7.21
CA LEU A 126 -0.54 -5.59 6.67
C LEU A 126 -0.71 -5.31 5.19
N MET A 127 -0.16 -4.18 4.73
CA MET A 127 -0.05 -3.83 3.31
C MET A 127 1.42 -3.61 2.99
N GLY A 128 1.93 -4.33 1.99
CA GLY A 128 3.32 -4.21 1.59
C GLY A 128 3.47 -4.24 0.09
N GLY A 129 4.55 -3.65 -0.41
CA GLY A 129 4.82 -3.63 -1.85
C GLY A 129 6.21 -3.09 -2.15
N SER A 130 6.72 -3.37 -3.34
CA SER A 130 8.05 -2.89 -3.74
C SER A 130 8.06 -1.35 -3.94
N ARG A 131 9.25 -0.75 -3.89
CA ARG A 131 9.44 0.69 -4.14
C ARG A 131 10.34 0.89 -5.36
N PRO A 132 9.87 0.54 -6.57
CA PRO A 132 10.66 0.77 -7.77
C PRO A 132 10.88 2.28 -7.96
N PRO A 133 12.02 2.70 -8.55
CA PRO A 133 12.27 4.12 -8.82
C PRO A 133 11.23 4.74 -9.75
N ILE A 134 10.65 3.93 -10.64
CA ILE A 134 9.57 4.31 -11.55
C ILE A 134 8.43 3.31 -11.39
N ASP A 135 7.20 3.78 -11.39
CA ASP A 135 6.01 2.95 -11.39
C ASP A 135 4.88 3.62 -12.17
N ILE A 136 4.00 2.82 -12.75
CA ILE A 136 2.80 3.25 -13.44
C ILE A 136 1.62 2.58 -12.74
N THR A 137 0.77 3.41 -12.15
CA THR A 137 -0.48 2.96 -11.54
C THR A 137 -1.63 3.30 -12.45
N LEU A 138 -2.43 2.31 -12.80
CA LEU A 138 -3.61 2.47 -13.63
C LEU A 138 -4.87 2.41 -12.77
N TYR A 139 -5.83 3.26 -13.09
CA TYR A 139 -7.15 3.31 -12.43
C TYR A 139 -8.23 3.14 -13.51
N PRO A 140 -8.62 1.90 -13.85
CA PRO A 140 -9.50 1.65 -14.98
C PRO A 140 -10.89 2.31 -14.87
N GLU A 141 -11.47 2.35 -13.67
CA GLU A 141 -12.83 2.87 -13.44
C GLU A 141 -12.96 4.39 -13.61
N ILE A 142 -11.84 5.12 -13.54
CA ILE A 142 -11.81 6.58 -13.68
C ILE A 142 -10.97 7.01 -14.88
N ASP A 143 -10.66 6.08 -15.79
CA ASP A 143 -9.89 6.32 -17.01
C ASP A 143 -8.63 7.16 -16.75
N ARG A 144 -7.79 6.74 -15.79
CA ARG A 144 -6.60 7.51 -15.39
C ARG A 144 -5.34 6.67 -15.26
N LYS A 145 -4.21 7.28 -15.59
CA LYS A 145 -2.85 6.77 -15.29
C LYS A 145 -2.11 7.72 -14.36
N MET A 146 -1.38 7.16 -13.40
CA MET A 146 -0.45 7.90 -12.57
C MET A 146 0.97 7.36 -12.75
N TYR A 147 1.89 8.25 -13.05
CA TYR A 147 3.32 7.98 -13.12
C TYR A 147 3.97 8.43 -11.82
N LYS A 148 4.76 7.54 -11.24
CA LYS A 148 5.63 7.85 -10.11
C LYS A 148 7.06 7.75 -10.58
N ILE A 149 7.77 8.87 -10.68
CA ILE A 149 9.17 8.92 -11.13
C ILE A 149 10.03 9.52 -10.01
N HIS A 150 10.91 8.71 -9.42
CA HIS A 150 11.77 9.09 -8.30
C HIS A 150 11.02 9.78 -7.14
N GLY A 151 9.83 9.25 -6.83
CA GLY A 151 8.97 9.77 -5.75
C GLY A 151 8.06 10.93 -6.16
N LYS A 152 8.26 11.55 -7.32
CA LYS A 152 7.34 12.55 -7.87
C LYS A 152 6.16 11.83 -8.54
N LYS A 153 4.93 12.20 -8.17
CA LYS A 153 3.69 11.66 -8.76
C LYS A 153 3.09 12.68 -9.72
N GLU A 154 2.77 12.24 -10.92
CA GLU A 154 2.02 12.98 -11.95
C GLU A 154 0.94 12.05 -12.50
N TYR A 155 -0.21 12.57 -12.89
CA TYR A 155 -1.28 11.76 -13.49
C TYR A 155 -1.80 12.40 -14.76
N VAL A 156 -2.39 11.58 -15.62
CA VAL A 156 -3.00 11.96 -16.88
C VAL A 156 -4.30 11.20 -17.03
N ASP A 157 -5.34 11.88 -17.53
CA ASP A 157 -6.57 11.24 -17.93
C ASP A 157 -6.34 10.52 -19.27
N MET A 158 -6.91 9.34 -19.43
CA MET A 158 -6.64 8.48 -20.59
C MET A 158 -7.09 9.11 -21.91
N GLU A 159 -8.07 10.02 -21.87
CA GLU A 159 -8.51 10.79 -23.04
C GLU A 159 -7.45 11.77 -23.58
N ASP A 160 -6.52 12.23 -22.73
CA ASP A 160 -5.42 13.13 -23.10
C ASP A 160 -4.21 12.38 -23.68
N LEU A 161 -4.20 11.05 -23.61
CA LEU A 161 -3.12 10.23 -24.15
C LEU A 161 -3.32 9.97 -25.65
N GLY A 162 -2.40 10.50 -26.46
CA GLY A 162 -2.30 10.18 -27.89
C GLY A 162 -1.44 8.96 -28.16
N GLU A 163 -1.75 8.25 -29.25
CA GLU A 163 -0.87 7.22 -29.82
C GLU A 163 0.26 7.88 -30.64
N VAL A 164 1.45 7.27 -30.65
CA VAL A 164 2.61 7.68 -31.43
C VAL A 164 2.99 6.60 -32.41
#